data_AF-L1J7X3-F1
#
_entry.id   AF-L1J7X3-F1
#
_cell.length_a   1.000
_cell.length_b   1.000
_cell.length_c   1.000
_cell.angle_alpha   90.00
_cell.angle_beta   90.00
_cell.angle_gamma   90.00
#
_symmetry.space_group_name_H-M   'P 1'
#
loop_
_entity.id
_entity.type
_entity.pdbx_description
1 polymer ?
#
loop_
_entity_poly.entity_id
_entity_poly.type
_entity_poly.pdbx_seq_one_letter_code
_entity_poly.pdbx_strand_id
1 'polypeptide(L)'
;FVLLDMSRNGSPIVYASAQMNQLFGFEDTELLGQPWTILCGDETDVDDMRTLESAVYSTEECSRCLVCQKQTGERFWNHIYL
;
A
#
# COMPACT_ATOMS: atom_id res chain seq x y z
N PHE A 1 -1.58 -9.54 -2.93
CA PHE A 1 -0.83 -9.08 -1.75
C PHE A 1 0.49 -8.47 -2.22
N VAL A 2 1.10 -7.62 -1.40
CA VAL A 2 2.42 -7.01 -1.63
C VAL A 2 3.36 -7.39 -0.50
N LEU A 3 4.67 -7.37 -0.76
CA LEU A 3 5.70 -7.47 0.29
C LEU A 3 6.49 -6.17 0.32
N LEU A 4 6.77 -5.68 1.53
CA LEU A 4 7.54 -4.46 1.78
C LEU A 4 8.90 -4.81 2.38
N ASP A 5 9.94 -4.09 1.98
CA ASP A 5 11.25 -4.17 2.64
C ASP A 5 11.36 -3.15 3.76
N MET A 6 11.05 -3.63 4.97
CA MET A 6 11.06 -2.88 6.22
C MET A 6 12.43 -2.36 6.64
N SER A 7 13.52 -2.88 6.06
CA SER A 7 14.88 -2.44 6.38
C SER A 7 15.27 -1.13 5.67
N ARG A 8 14.47 -0.71 4.69
CA ARG A 8 14.72 0.46 3.85
C ARG A 8 13.74 1.58 4.20
N ASN A 9 14.23 2.82 4.13
CA ASN A 9 13.42 4.00 4.42
C ASN A 9 12.19 4.06 3.49
N GLY A 10 11.02 4.32 4.07
CA GLY A 10 9.74 4.35 3.34
C GLY A 10 9.14 2.99 3.01
N SER A 11 9.74 1.89 3.50
CA SER A 11 9.25 0.50 3.35
C SER A 11 8.81 0.18 1.92
N PRO A 12 9.74 0.21 0.94
CA PRO A 12 9.41 0.07 -0.47
C PRO A 12 8.85 -1.31 -0.79
N ILE A 13 7.96 -1.36 -1.79
CA ILE A 13 7.41 -2.60 -2.32
C ILE A 13 8.52 -3.39 -3.02
N VAL A 14 8.73 -4.64 -2.61
CA VAL A 14 9.69 -5.57 -3.23
C VAL A 14 9.03 -6.73 -3.96
N TYR A 15 7.72 -6.88 -3.81
CA TYR A 15 6.92 -7.84 -4.57
C TYR A 15 5.47 -7.38 -4.64
N ALA A 16 4.83 -7.59 -5.78
CA ALA A 16 3.40 -7.47 -5.96
C ALA A 16 2.86 -8.74 -6.65
N SER A 17 1.73 -9.26 -6.17
CA SER A 17 1.09 -10.39 -6.82
C SER A 17 0.38 -9.95 -8.11
N ALA A 18 0.23 -10.85 -9.09
CA ALA A 18 -0.47 -10.55 -10.34
C ALA A 18 -1.90 -9.99 -10.12
N GLN A 19 -2.62 -10.47 -9.10
CA GLN A 19 -3.93 -9.94 -8.73
C GLN A 19 -3.88 -8.50 -8.21
N MET A 20 -2.78 -8.11 -7.55
CA MET A 20 -2.58 -6.72 -7.09
C MET A 20 -2.38 -5.81 -8.31
N ASN A 21 -1.53 -6.23 -9.24
CA ASN A 21 -1.28 -5.53 -10.50
C ASN A 21 -2.58 -5.36 -11.29
N GLN A 22 -3.39 -6.42 -11.39
CA GLN A 22 -4.69 -6.35 -12.04
C GLN A 22 -5.70 -5.42 -11.31
N LEU A 23 -5.72 -5.42 -9.98
CA LEU A 23 -6.64 -4.62 -9.18
C LEU A 23 -6.32 -3.12 -9.27
N PHE A 24 -5.04 -2.77 -9.13
CA PHE A 24 -4.58 -1.39 -9.12
C PHE A 24 -4.23 -0.84 -10.51
N GLY A 25 -4.00 -1.73 -11.48
CA GLY A 25 -3.63 -1.39 -12.84
C GLY A 25 -2.14 -1.09 -13.05
N PHE A 26 -1.28 -1.32 -12.06
CA PHE A 26 0.16 -1.08 -12.19
C PHE A 26 0.92 -2.31 -12.66
N GLU A 27 1.99 -2.07 -13.42
CA GLU A 27 2.99 -3.08 -13.76
C GLU A 27 4.07 -3.20 -12.65
N ASP A 28 4.77 -4.34 -12.57
CA ASP A 28 5.85 -4.54 -11.60
C ASP A 28 6.95 -3.46 -11.71
N THR A 29 7.24 -3.01 -12.93
CA THR A 29 8.21 -1.94 -13.19
C THR A 29 7.83 -0.60 -12.58
N GLU A 30 6.54 -0.41 -12.27
CA GLU A 30 6.01 0.82 -11.68
C GLU A 30 5.87 0.71 -10.16
N LEU A 31 5.63 -0.50 -9.63
CA LEU A 31 5.47 -0.73 -8.18
C LEU A 31 6.79 -1.00 -7.46
N LEU A 32 7.68 -1.80 -8.06
CA LEU A 32 8.88 -2.27 -7.36
C LEU A 32 9.82 -1.11 -7.03
N GLY A 33 10.18 -1.01 -5.75
CA GLY A 33 11.01 0.07 -5.21
C GLY A 33 10.25 1.34 -4.82
N GLN A 34 8.95 1.44 -5.13
CA GLN A 34 8.12 2.57 -4.69
C GLN A 34 7.64 2.37 -3.25
N PRO A 35 7.40 3.45 -2.49
CA PRO A 35 6.74 3.36 -1.19
C PRO A 35 5.30 2.85 -1.36
N TRP A 36 4.81 2.10 -0.37
CA TRP A 36 3.45 1.55 -0.40
C TRP A 36 2.34 2.62 -0.48
N THR A 37 2.66 3.86 -0.08
CA THR A 37 1.76 5.02 -0.13
C THR A 37 1.35 5.42 -1.55
N ILE A 38 2.01 4.92 -2.60
CA ILE A 38 1.55 5.10 -4.00
C ILE A 38 0.16 4.50 -4.25
N LEU A 39 -0.27 3.56 -3.40
CA LEU A 39 -1.59 2.91 -3.46
C LEU A 39 -2.68 3.73 -2.76
N CYS A 40 -2.30 4.78 -2.02
CA CYS A 40 -3.19 5.68 -1.31
C CYS A 40 -3.60 6.85 -2.22
N GLY A 41 -4.86 7.25 -2.12
CA GLY A 41 -5.39 8.41 -2.84
C GLY A 41 -5.49 9.65 -1.94
N ASP A 42 -5.90 10.76 -2.54
CA ASP A 42 -6.12 12.06 -1.91
C ASP A 42 -7.22 12.05 -0.83
N GLU A 43 -8.10 11.04 -0.83
CA GLU A 43 -9.15 10.83 0.18
C GLU A 43 -8.76 9.80 1.25
N THR A 44 -7.54 9.26 1.22
CA THR A 44 -7.07 8.35 2.26
C THR A 44 -6.94 9.11 3.59
N ASP A 45 -7.54 8.58 4.65
CA ASP A 45 -7.45 9.16 5.98
C ASP A 45 -5.99 9.13 6.49
N VAL A 46 -5.47 10.30 6.86
CA VAL A 46 -4.08 10.49 7.27
C VAL A 46 -3.78 9.79 8.60
N ASP A 47 -4.76 9.70 9.51
CA ASP A 47 -4.57 9.04 10.80
C ASP A 47 -4.58 7.52 10.64
N ASP A 48 -5.38 6.97 9.71
CA ASP A 48 -5.29 5.55 9.35
C ASP A 48 -3.96 5.23 8.65
N MET A 49 -3.47 6.11 7.77
CA MET A 49 -2.12 5.96 7.16
C MET A 49 -1.02 5.94 8.23
N ARG A 50 -1.06 6.87 9.17
CA ARG A 50 -0.11 6.92 10.30
C ARG A 50 -0.18 5.69 11.17
N THR A 51 -1.38 5.16 11.39
CA THR A 51 -1.57 3.93 12.17
C THR A 51 -0.93 2.74 11.48
N LEU A 52 -1.12 2.59 10.16
CA LEU A 52 -0.46 1.55 9.38
C LEU A 52 1.06 1.71 9.35
N GLU A 53 1.54 2.94 9.15
CA GLU A 53 2.98 3.25 9.18
C GLU A 53 3.60 2.90 10.55
N SER A 54 2.91 3.23 11.65
CA SER A 54 3.36 2.87 12.99
C SER A 54 3.40 1.34 13.18
N ALA A 55 2.38 0.61 12.74
CA ALA A 55 2.32 -0.85 12.85
C ALA A 55 3.42 -1.55 12.04
N VAL A 56 3.69 -1.02 10.84
CA VAL A 56 4.82 -1.35 9.97
C VAL A 56 6.13 -1.23 10.77
N TYR A 57 6.39 -0.10 11.43
CA TYR A 57 7.62 0.08 12.21
C TYR A 57 7.68 -0.68 13.54
N SER A 58 6.55 -0.93 14.20
CA SER A 58 6.48 -1.69 15.46
C SER A 58 6.41 -3.20 15.26
N THR A 59 6.32 -3.68 14.02
CA THR A 59 6.11 -5.11 13.67
C THR A 59 4.88 -5.71 14.36
N GLU A 60 3.81 -4.91 14.47
CA GLU A 60 2.54 -5.31 15.07
C GLU A 60 1.48 -5.57 14.00
N GLU A 61 0.57 -6.51 14.27
CA GLU A 61 -0.58 -6.76 13.40
C GLU A 61 -1.50 -5.54 13.35
N CYS A 62 -1.96 -5.17 12.16
CA CYS A 62 -2.88 -4.06 12.00
C CYS A 62 -3.85 -4.28 10.84
N SER A 63 -5.13 -3.97 11.06
CA SER A 63 -6.17 -4.04 10.03
C SER A 63 -6.88 -2.71 9.88
N ARG A 64 -6.89 -2.12 8.67
CA ARG A 64 -7.57 -0.85 8.37
C ARG A 64 -8.22 -0.88 6.99
N CYS A 65 -9.36 -0.19 6.85
CA CYS A 65 -10.01 0.01 5.57
C CYS A 65 -9.65 1.40 5.05
N LEU A 66 -8.95 1.48 3.93
CA LEU A 66 -8.53 2.74 3.32
C LEU A 66 -9.26 2.97 2.00
N VAL A 67 -9.43 4.23 1.61
CA VAL A 67 -9.69 4.58 0.22
C VAL A 67 -8.37 4.51 -0.55
N CYS A 68 -8.26 3.57 -1.47
CA CYS A 68 -7.14 3.41 -2.40
C CYS A 68 -7.49 3.97 -3.78
N GLN A 69 -6.48 4.26 -4.59
CA GLN A 69 -6.65 4.75 -5.96
C GLN A 69 -5.89 3.85 -6.96
N LYS A 70 -6.58 3.47 -8.05
CA LYS A 70 -5.97 2.78 -9.19
C LYS A 70 -5.15 3.74 -10.04
N GLN A 71 -4.28 3.23 -10.90
CA GLN A 71 -3.54 4.04 -11.88
C GLN A 71 -4.46 4.88 -12.78
N THR A 72 -5.69 4.41 -13.03
CA THR A 72 -6.71 5.13 -13.82
C THR A 72 -7.34 6.32 -13.08
N GLY A 73 -7.07 6.49 -11.78
CA GLY A 73 -7.71 7.46 -10.90
C GLY A 73 -8.98 6.97 -10.21
N GLU A 74 -9.49 5.78 -10.57
CA GLU A 74 -10.65 5.17 -9.92
C GLU A 74 -10.34 4.87 -8.44
N ARG A 75 -11.26 5.27 -7.56
CA ARG A 75 -11.14 5.08 -6.12
C ARG A 75 -11.96 3.90 -5.65
N PHE A 76 -11.44 3.17 -4.67
CA PHE A 76 -12.15 2.03 -4.06
C PHE A 76 -11.70 1.82 -2.62
N TRP A 77 -12.58 1.21 -1.82
CA TRP A 77 -12.24 0.79 -0.47
C TRP A 77 -11.38 -0.48 -0.51
N ASN A 78 -10.24 -0.43 0.17
CA ASN A 78 -9.32 -1.55 0.31
C ASN A 78 -9.11 -1.88 1.79
N HIS A 79 -9.40 -3.12 2.16
CA HIS A 79 -9.11 -3.62 3.50
C HIS A 79 -7.68 -4.16 3.54
N ILE A 80 -6.81 -3.43 4.24
CA ILE A 80 -5.40 -3.76 4.41
C ILE A 80 -5.22 -4.50 5.73
N TYR A 81 -4.49 -5.61 5.68
CA TYR A 81 -4.01 -6.37 6.81
C TYR A 81 -2.49 -6.46 6.72
N LEU A 82 -1.81 -6.03 7.77
CA LEU A 82 -0.35 -6.07 7.96
C LEU A 82 0.03 -7.19 8.92
#